data_AF-A0A2N2TGQ9-F1
#
_entry.id   AF-A0A2N2TGQ9-F1
#
_cell.length_a   1.000
_cell.length_b   1.000
_cell.length_c   1.000
_cell.angle_alpha   90.00
_cell.angle_beta   90.00
_cell.angle_gamma   90.00
#
_symmetry.space_group_name_H-M   'P 1'
#
loop_
_entity.id
_entity.type
_entity.pdbx_description
1 polymer ?
#
loop_
_entity_poly.entity_id
_entity_poly.type
_entity_poly.pdbx_seq_one_letter_code
_entity_poly.pdbx_strand_id
1 'polypeptide(L)' 'CPGGAANLGFGIGEHFCLGANLARLELRAIFAELATRLETIELAGPVERMRSSFLGGVKRMPIRYRLRPA' A
#
# COMPACT_ATOMS: atom_id res chain seq x y z
N CYS A 1 10.23 -8.37 -15.75
CA CYS A 1 11.64 -8.72 -15.52
C CYS A 1 11.71 -9.74 -14.39
N PRO A 2 12.61 -10.74 -14.43
CA PRO A 2 12.82 -11.60 -13.28
C PRO A 2 13.29 -10.71 -12.11
N GLY A 3 12.48 -10.60 -11.05
CA GLY A 3 12.65 -9.61 -9.97
C GLY A 3 11.93 -8.29 -10.26
N GLY A 4 10.97 -7.94 -9.41
CA GLY A 4 10.02 -6.83 -9.58
C GLY A 4 10.64 -5.49 -10.01
N ALA A 5 9.92 -4.76 -10.85
CA ALA A 5 10.32 -3.49 -11.45
C ALA A 5 10.99 -2.54 -10.42
N ALA A 6 12.23 -2.15 -10.71
CA ALA A 6 13.01 -1.25 -9.87
C ALA A 6 12.38 0.14 -9.89
N ASN A 7 11.63 0.46 -8.84
CA ASN A 7 11.11 1.80 -8.57
C ASN A 7 12.03 2.50 -7.57
N LEU A 8 12.12 3.83 -7.68
CA LEU A 8 12.95 4.67 -6.82
C LEU A 8 12.24 5.06 -5.51
N GLY A 9 11.15 4.40 -5.14
CA GLY A 9 10.36 4.73 -3.94
C GLY A 9 11.12 4.56 -2.63
N PHE A 10 12.15 3.71 -2.61
CA PHE A 10 13.04 3.50 -1.46
C PHE A 10 14.41 4.21 -1.60
N GLY A 11 14.58 5.04 -2.64
CA GLY A 11 15.85 5.66 -2.98
C GLY A 11 16.87 4.67 -3.58
N ILE A 12 18.11 5.15 -3.73
CA ILE A 12 19.29 4.41 -4.20
C ILE A 12 20.54 4.96 -3.50
N GLY A 13 21.62 4.18 -3.44
CA GLY A 13 22.92 4.64 -2.91
C GLY A 13 23.03 4.55 -1.37
N GLU A 14 23.90 5.39 -0.80
CA GLU A 14 24.29 5.36 0.62
C GLU A 14 23.13 5.58 1.61
N HIS A 15 22.09 6.28 1.15
CA HIS A 15 20.86 6.52 1.92
C HIS A 15 19.69 5.67 1.44
N PHE A 16 19.96 4.48 0.88
CA PHE A 16 18.92 3.53 0.55
C PHE A 16 18.10 3.18 1.80
N CYS A 17 16.78 3.12 1.65
CA CYS A 17 15.88 2.89 2.78
C CYS A 17 16.21 1.59 3.51
N LEU A 18 16.70 1.72 4.75
CA LEU A 18 17.01 0.60 5.63
C LEU A 18 15.79 -0.31 5.86
N GLY A 19 14.59 0.28 5.87
CA GLY A 19 13.31 -0.42 6.05
C GLY A 19 12.72 -1.05 4.79
N ALA A 20 13.37 -0.99 3.62
CA ALA A 20 12.77 -1.44 2.36
C ALA A 20 12.30 -2.89 2.39
N ASN A 21 13.04 -3.78 3.06
CA ASN A 21 12.64 -5.18 3.17
C ASN A 21 11.48 -5.39 4.15
N LEU A 22 11.45 -4.62 5.26
CA LEU A 22 10.33 -4.65 6.20
C LEU A 22 9.05 -4.16 5.54
N ALA A 23 9.09 -3.01 4.87
CA ALA A 23 7.92 -2.45 4.16
C ALA A 23 7.38 -3.43 3.10
N ARG A 24 8.27 -4.13 2.37
CA ARG A 24 7.85 -5.18 1.42
C ARG A 24 7.21 -6.37 2.11
N LEU A 25 7.72 -6.79 3.28
CA LEU A 25 7.13 -7.87 4.05
C LEU A 25 5.73 -7.49 4.57
N GLU A 26 5.59 -6.30 5.15
CA GLU A 26 4.31 -5.79 5.65
C GLU A 26 3.25 -5.72 4.54
N LEU A 27 3.62 -5.17 3.37
CA LEU A 27 2.72 -5.11 2.22
C LEU A 27 2.32 -6.52 1.76
N ARG A 28 3.28 -7.46 1.67
CA ARG A 28 2.98 -8.85 1.30
C ARG A 28 2.03 -9.51 2.29
N ALA A 29 2.27 -9.35 3.59
CA ALA A 29 1.43 -9.94 4.63
C ALA A 29 0.00 -9.38 4.57
N ILE A 30 -0.15 -8.06 4.52
CA ILE A 30 -1.46 -7.41 4.47
C ILE A 30 -2.21 -7.79 3.19
N PHE A 31 -1.56 -7.73 2.02
CA PHE A 31 -2.22 -8.08 0.76
C PHE A 31 -2.53 -9.58 0.64
N ALA A 32 -1.72 -10.47 1.22
CA ALA A 32 -2.02 -11.89 1.26
C ALA A 32 -3.32 -12.17 2.03
N GLU A 33 -3.47 -11.58 3.21
CA GLU A 33 -4.68 -11.75 4.03
C GLU A 33 -5.90 -11.03 3.46
N LEU A 34 -5.72 -9.84 2.90
CA LEU A 34 -6.84 -9.10 2.30
C LEU A 34 -7.32 -9.77 1.01
N ALA A 35 -6.43 -10.29 0.17
CA ALA A 35 -6.83 -10.89 -1.10
C ALA A 35 -7.68 -12.16 -0.94
N THR A 36 -7.47 -12.92 0.14
CA THR A 36 -8.26 -14.13 0.41
C THR A 36 -9.65 -13.80 0.96
N ARG A 37 -9.78 -12.72 1.74
CA ARG A 37 -11.02 -12.38 2.47
C ARG A 37 -11.86 -11.31 1.80
N LEU A 38 -11.26 -10.44 0.99
CA LEU A 38 -11.96 -9.33 0.35
C LEU A 38 -12.68 -9.82 -0.91
N GLU A 39 -14.00 -9.73 -0.93
CA GLU A 39 -14.80 -10.11 -2.09
C GLU A 39 -14.97 -8.93 -3.05
N THR A 40 -15.32 -7.76 -2.50
CA THR A 40 -15.49 -6.51 -3.26
C THR A 40 -15.00 -5.32 -2.44
N ILE A 41 -14.48 -4.31 -3.12
CA ILE A 41 -14.09 -3.03 -2.53
C ILE A 41 -14.34 -1.91 -3.52
N GLU A 42 -15.00 -0.86 -3.06
CA GLU A 42 -15.35 0.32 -3.85
C GLU A 42 -15.12 1.59 -3.02
N LEU A 43 -14.80 2.69 -3.69
CA LEU A 43 -14.74 4.00 -3.03
C LEU A 43 -16.16 4.45 -2.66
N ALA A 44 -16.34 4.83 -1.40
CA ALA A 44 -17.62 5.29 -0.86
C ALA A 44 -17.71 6.82 -0.75
N GLY A 45 -16.76 7.55 -1.32
CA GLY A 45 -16.68 9.00 -1.27
C GLY A 45 -15.33 9.54 -1.75
N PRO A 46 -15.13 10.87 -1.71
CA PRO A 46 -13.87 11.48 -2.12
C PRO A 46 -12.70 11.08 -1.20
N VAL A 47 -11.53 10.90 -1.81
CA VAL A 47 -10.29 10.59 -1.08
C VAL A 47 -9.61 11.89 -0.65
N GLU A 48 -9.37 12.04 0.64
CA GLU A 48 -8.62 13.16 1.17
C GLU A 48 -7.12 12.84 1.19
N ARG A 49 -6.33 13.68 0.53
CA ARG A 49 -4.87 13.57 0.51
C ARG A 49 -4.26 14.31 1.69
N MET A 50 -3.12 13.82 2.16
CA MET A 50 -2.35 14.51 3.17
C MET A 50 -1.80 15.83 2.60
N ARG A 51 -1.89 16.91 3.38
CA ARG A 51 -1.25 18.18 3.05
C ARG A 51 0.21 18.12 3.48
N SER A 52 1.07 17.56 2.64
CA SER A 52 2.51 17.49 2.85
C SER A 52 3.23 17.74 1.52
N SER A 53 4.31 18.51 1.56
CA SER A 53 5.22 18.71 0.43
C SER A 53 6.20 17.54 0.23
N PHE A 54 6.33 16.66 1.22
CA PHE A 54 7.28 15.55 1.22
C PHE A 54 6.60 14.18 1.10
N LEU A 55 5.43 14.00 1.72
CA LEU A 55 4.72 12.72 1.76
C LEU A 55 3.47 12.74 0.88
N GLY A 56 3.43 11.89 -0.15
CA GLY A 56 2.26 11.65 -1.00
C GLY A 56 1.17 10.76 -0.36
N GLY A 57 0.85 10.99 0.91
CA GLY A 57 -0.04 10.12 1.71
C GLY A 57 -1.54 10.33 1.47
N VAL A 58 -2.33 9.29 1.76
CA VAL A 58 -3.80 9.37 1.90
C VAL A 58 -4.12 9.65 3.36
N LYS A 59 -4.92 10.67 3.63
CA LYS A 59 -5.41 11.00 4.98
C LYS A 59 -6.70 10.26 5.31
N ARG A 60 -7.64 10.19 4.35
CA ARG A 60 -8.92 9.50 4.50
C ARG A 60 -9.36 8.92 3.16
N MET A 61 -9.75 7.65 3.16
CA MET A 61 -10.31 6.96 2.01
C MET A 61 -11.55 6.19 2.44
N PRO A 62 -12.76 6.79 2.32
CA PRO A 62 -14.00 6.08 2.59
C PRO A 62 -14.15 4.92 1.60
N ILE A 63 -14.33 3.70 2.12
CA ILE A 63 -14.54 2.50 1.30
C ILE A 63 -15.81 1.78 1.72
N ARG A 64 -16.48 1.18 0.74
CA ARG A 64 -17.49 0.14 0.94
C ARG A 64 -16.86 -1.18 0.53
N TYR A 65 -17.00 -2.20 1.37
CA TYR A 65 -16.39 -3.50 1.11
C TYR A 65 -17.32 -4.63 1.53
N ARG A 66 -17.12 -5.81 0.93
CA ARG A 66 -17.73 -7.07 1.34
C ARG A 66 -16.61 -8.08 1.61
N LEU A 67 -16.70 -8.75 2.75
CA LEU A 67 -15.79 -9.83 3.09
C LEU A 67 -16.46 -11.17 2.81
N ARG A 68 -15.67 -12.13 2.33
CA ARG A 68 -16.08 -13.53 2.25
C ARG A 68 -16.31 -14.05 3.67
N PRO A 69 -17.40 -14.81 3.91
CA PRO A 69 -17.57 -15.56 5.14
C PRO A 69 -16.37 -16.51 5.34
N ALA A 70 -16.00 -16.74 6.61
CA ALA A 70 -14.96 -17.70 6.97
C ALA A 70 -15.41 -19.14 6.67
#